data_AF-A0A1V3WWA5-F1
#
_entry.id   AF-A0A1V3WWA5-F1
#
_cell.length_a   1.000
_cell.length_b   1.000
_cell.length_c   1.000
_cell.angle_alpha   90.00
_cell.angle_beta   90.00
_cell.angle_gamma   90.00
#
_symmetry.space_group_name_H-M   'P 1'
#
loop_
_entity.id
_entity.type
_entity.pdbx_description
1 polymer ?
#
loop_
_entity_poly.entity_id
_entity_poly.type
_entity_poly.pdbx_seq_one_letter_code
_entity_poly.pdbx_strand_id
1 'polypeptide(L)'
;MVMASGPFHRPKLPGIPGIKDFKGHSFHSSRWDYDYTGGDSNGGLVNLRDKRVGVVGTGATAVQIVPYLGRDAKHLYVFQRTPSSVGPRNNVPTDAAWVKSLKPGWQKERQRNFHAWTFEGMALGQPDYVCDFWTELGRNTAARVRALADPASLTPEQFMAIREEEDYKVMERLRRRVSSIVEDRETAEALKPYYRFLCKRPCTNDEYLPTFNRPNVTLVDVSATKGVQRATEKGLVANGVEYELDCIIYASGFEITTEISRRYSIDAIEGRDGHSLFEYWRNGYRTFHGFTSCGFPNQFFTGFTQVGISANIAANYELQGEHIAYIIAQALARGATTVEPTQEAQDDWCRIIRETAIDNTQFDMECTPGYYNNEGGGSEGIRSHLGEPYGPGFYAFGDLLSAWRDQGDLDGLVLES
;
A
#
# COMPACT_ATOMS: atom_id res chain seq x y z
N MET A 1 -17.37 8.10 18.46
CA MET A 1 -16.24 8.59 17.63
C MET A 1 -15.84 7.49 16.65
N VAL A 2 -15.65 7.81 15.37
CA VAL A 2 -15.13 6.85 14.38
C VAL A 2 -13.80 7.37 13.83
N MET A 3 -12.73 6.60 14.02
CA MET A 3 -11.40 6.97 13.56
C MET A 3 -11.13 6.43 12.15
N ALA A 4 -10.93 7.37 11.21
CA ALA A 4 -10.70 7.11 9.80
C ALA A 4 -9.46 7.84 9.26
N SER A 5 -8.34 7.78 9.99
CA SER A 5 -7.08 8.44 9.62
C SER A 5 -6.42 7.85 8.37
N GLY A 6 -6.72 6.60 8.04
CA GLY A 6 -6.04 5.84 6.99
C GLY A 6 -4.59 5.47 7.34
N PRO A 7 -3.94 4.57 6.55
CA PRO A 7 -2.58 4.10 6.81
C PRO A 7 -1.47 4.91 6.12
N PHE A 8 -1.81 5.80 5.18
CA PHE A 8 -0.84 6.55 4.35
C PHE A 8 -1.08 8.06 4.40
N HIS A 9 -1.13 8.66 5.59
CA HIS A 9 -1.38 10.11 5.73
C HIS A 9 -0.17 10.90 6.27
N ARG A 10 0.61 10.31 7.18
CA ARG A 10 1.76 10.96 7.82
C ARG A 10 3.00 10.84 6.93
N PRO A 11 3.51 11.93 6.33
CA PRO A 11 4.67 11.88 5.45
C PRO A 11 5.92 11.41 6.20
N LYS A 12 6.72 10.53 5.59
CA LYS A 12 8.01 10.10 6.12
C LYS A 12 9.10 10.87 5.40
N LEU A 13 9.75 11.80 6.08
CA LEU A 13 10.97 12.42 5.54
C LEU A 13 12.15 11.45 5.66
N PRO A 14 13.05 11.39 4.67
CA PRO A 14 14.23 10.54 4.76
C PRO A 14 15.18 11.12 5.81
N GLY A 15 15.85 10.25 6.57
CA GLY A 15 16.84 10.65 7.58
C GLY A 15 18.17 11.11 6.97
N ILE A 16 18.14 12.02 5.99
CA ILE A 16 19.33 12.53 5.30
C ILE A 16 20.08 13.47 6.26
N PRO A 17 21.36 13.22 6.59
CA PRO A 17 22.16 14.15 7.36
C PRO A 17 22.21 15.54 6.70
N GLY A 18 22.04 16.61 7.47
CA GLY A 18 22.05 17.98 6.96
C GLY A 18 20.80 18.40 6.17
N ILE A 19 19.71 17.63 6.19
CA ILE A 19 18.47 17.94 5.43
C ILE A 19 17.93 19.36 5.68
N LYS A 20 18.18 19.93 6.87
CA LYS A 20 17.77 21.28 7.26
C LYS A 20 18.72 22.39 6.76
N ASP A 21 19.89 22.02 6.25
CA ASP A 21 20.93 22.97 5.84
C ASP A 21 20.68 23.49 4.43
N PHE A 22 19.94 22.73 3.61
CA PHE A 22 19.59 23.10 2.23
C PHE A 22 18.86 24.44 2.16
N LYS A 23 19.36 25.36 1.33
CA LYS A 23 18.85 26.72 1.19
C LYS A 23 17.85 26.88 0.03
N GLY A 24 17.77 25.90 -0.86
CA GLY A 24 16.75 25.88 -1.91
C GLY A 24 15.37 25.49 -1.37
N HIS A 25 14.41 25.37 -2.28
CA HIS A 25 13.04 25.03 -1.91
C HIS A 25 12.88 23.51 -1.71
N SER A 26 12.14 23.07 -0.70
CA SER A 26 11.89 21.63 -0.54
C SER A 26 10.52 21.32 0.04
N PHE A 27 9.91 20.24 -0.43
CA PHE A 27 8.60 19.79 0.03
C PHE A 27 8.44 18.28 -0.16
N HIS A 28 7.49 17.71 0.58
CA HIS A 28 7.09 16.31 0.40
C HIS A 28 5.98 16.20 -0.63
N SER A 29 6.00 15.16 -1.46
CA SER A 29 5.05 14.99 -2.57
C SER A 29 3.57 14.97 -2.16
N SER A 30 3.26 14.55 -0.93
CA SER A 30 1.90 14.58 -0.36
C SER A 30 1.44 15.96 0.15
N ARG A 31 2.31 16.96 0.06
CA ARG A 31 2.07 18.38 0.37
C ARG A 31 2.68 19.20 -0.77
N TRP A 32 2.22 18.92 -1.98
CA TRP A 32 2.76 19.52 -3.20
C TRP A 32 2.59 21.04 -3.19
N ASP A 33 3.66 21.77 -3.52
CA ASP A 33 3.65 23.23 -3.59
C ASP A 33 3.46 23.69 -5.05
N TYR A 34 2.20 23.93 -5.42
CA TYR A 34 1.86 24.46 -6.75
C TYR A 34 2.19 25.94 -6.92
N ASP A 35 2.32 26.71 -5.82
CA ASP A 35 2.75 28.11 -5.90
C ASP A 35 4.21 28.18 -6.35
N TYR A 36 5.05 27.27 -5.84
CA TYR A 36 6.44 27.12 -6.28
C TYR A 36 6.56 26.49 -7.67
N THR A 37 5.89 25.36 -7.90
CA THR A 37 6.08 24.56 -9.14
C THR A 37 5.31 25.11 -10.35
N GLY A 38 4.23 25.86 -10.13
CA GLY A 38 3.23 26.21 -11.15
C GLY A 38 2.40 24.99 -11.59
N GLY A 39 1.36 25.23 -12.38
CA GLY A 39 0.50 24.17 -12.93
C GLY A 39 -0.52 23.61 -11.93
N ASP A 40 -0.98 22.38 -12.19
CA ASP A 40 -1.97 21.68 -11.37
C ASP A 40 -1.77 20.14 -11.38
N SER A 41 -2.78 19.37 -10.94
CA SER A 41 -2.76 17.90 -10.91
C SER A 41 -2.59 17.22 -12.28
N ASN A 42 -2.75 17.97 -13.38
CA ASN A 42 -2.54 17.52 -14.75
C ASN A 42 -1.16 17.97 -15.31
N GLY A 43 -0.32 18.58 -14.47
CA GLY A 43 1.02 19.05 -14.81
C GLY A 43 1.05 20.52 -15.21
N GLY A 44 2.00 20.87 -16.08
CA GLY A 44 2.21 22.25 -16.53
C GLY A 44 3.04 23.03 -15.52
N LEU A 45 4.11 22.41 -15.02
CA LEU A 45 4.96 22.89 -13.93
C LEU A 45 5.91 23.98 -14.44
N VAL A 46 5.33 25.05 -15.02
CA VAL A 46 6.03 26.05 -15.84
C VAL A 46 7.11 26.81 -15.08
N ASN A 47 7.00 26.91 -13.75
CA ASN A 47 7.97 27.60 -12.90
C ASN A 47 9.24 26.76 -12.66
N LEU A 48 9.27 25.50 -13.11
CA LEU A 48 10.44 24.62 -13.00
C LEU A 48 11.39 24.71 -14.20
N ARG A 49 11.01 25.42 -15.28
CA ARG A 49 11.76 25.47 -16.56
C ARG A 49 13.20 25.97 -16.45
N ASP A 50 13.50 26.76 -15.42
CA ASP A 50 14.85 27.25 -15.11
C ASP A 50 15.50 26.56 -13.91
N LYS A 51 14.81 25.58 -13.29
CA LYS A 51 15.20 24.93 -12.02
C LYS A 51 15.82 23.55 -12.20
N ARG A 52 16.86 23.29 -11.41
CA ARG A 52 17.42 21.95 -11.14
C ARG A 52 16.62 21.32 -10.01
N VAL A 53 15.93 20.23 -10.30
CA VAL A 53 15.03 19.55 -9.36
C VAL A 53 15.60 18.19 -9.00
N GLY A 54 15.65 17.88 -7.70
CA GLY A 54 15.98 16.55 -7.20
C GLY A 54 14.75 15.85 -6.65
N VAL A 55 14.51 14.61 -7.05
CA VAL A 55 13.46 13.75 -6.46
C VAL A 55 14.13 12.64 -5.67
N VAL A 56 13.80 12.53 -4.38
CA VAL A 56 14.31 11.45 -3.52
C VAL A 56 13.25 10.37 -3.34
N GLY A 57 13.53 9.18 -3.89
CA GLY A 57 12.64 8.02 -3.86
C GLY A 57 12.06 7.68 -5.23
N THR A 58 11.75 6.40 -5.42
CA THR A 58 11.33 5.81 -6.71
C THR A 58 10.09 4.92 -6.57
N GLY A 59 9.33 5.07 -5.48
CA GLY A 59 8.05 4.39 -5.28
C GLY A 59 6.94 4.91 -6.21
N ALA A 60 5.71 4.44 -6.00
CA ALA A 60 4.56 4.75 -6.87
C ALA A 60 4.36 6.26 -7.11
N THR A 61 4.56 7.11 -6.09
CA THR A 61 4.50 8.56 -6.23
C THR A 61 5.54 9.08 -7.24
N ALA A 62 6.81 8.71 -7.08
CA ALA A 62 7.87 9.12 -7.98
C ALA A 62 7.62 8.65 -9.42
N VAL A 63 7.17 7.40 -9.58
CA VAL A 63 6.80 6.84 -10.88
C VAL A 63 5.74 7.69 -11.61
N GLN A 64 4.85 8.37 -10.88
CA GLN A 64 3.83 9.25 -11.46
C GLN A 64 4.30 10.68 -11.70
N ILE A 65 5.14 11.25 -10.84
CA ILE A 65 5.55 12.67 -10.94
C ILE A 65 6.79 12.87 -11.83
N VAL A 66 7.68 11.88 -11.95
CA VAL A 66 8.92 11.97 -12.72
C VAL A 66 8.68 12.34 -14.19
N PRO A 67 7.67 11.80 -14.90
CA PRO A 67 7.37 12.23 -16.27
C PRO A 67 7.10 13.74 -16.40
N TYR A 68 6.29 14.30 -15.51
CA TYR A 68 5.98 15.73 -15.50
C TYR A 68 7.20 16.59 -15.16
N LEU A 69 7.98 16.17 -14.16
CA LEU A 69 9.20 16.86 -13.76
C LEU A 69 10.27 16.82 -14.86
N GLY A 70 10.46 15.66 -15.51
CA GLY A 70 11.42 15.52 -16.60
C GLY A 70 11.02 16.34 -17.83
N ARG A 71 9.71 16.54 -18.05
CA ARG A 71 9.18 17.42 -19.10
C ARG A 71 9.48 18.89 -18.83
N ASP A 72 9.22 19.35 -17.61
CA ASP A 72 9.10 20.78 -17.31
C ASP A 72 10.32 21.38 -16.60
N ALA A 73 11.19 20.58 -15.96
CA ALA A 73 12.36 21.08 -15.24
C ALA A 73 13.56 21.37 -16.15
N LYS A 74 14.41 22.34 -15.80
CA LYS A 74 15.70 22.58 -16.49
C LYS A 74 16.59 21.34 -16.45
N HIS A 75 16.70 20.72 -15.28
CA HIS A 75 17.34 19.42 -15.10
C HIS A 75 16.66 18.67 -13.96
N LEU A 76 16.42 17.37 -14.14
CA LEU A 76 15.86 16.49 -13.13
C LEU A 76 16.90 15.44 -12.71
N TYR A 77 17.17 15.38 -11.41
CA TYR A 77 17.95 14.31 -10.79
C TYR A 77 17.02 13.40 -9.99
N VAL A 78 17.03 12.10 -10.31
CA VAL A 78 16.21 11.09 -9.61
C VAL A 78 17.11 10.24 -8.73
N PHE A 79 17.05 10.44 -7.42
CA PHE A 79 17.88 9.71 -6.44
C PHE A 79 17.18 8.41 -6.06
N GLN A 80 17.72 7.30 -6.56
CA GLN A 80 17.13 5.96 -6.45
C GLN A 80 17.95 5.08 -5.51
N ARG A 81 17.33 4.55 -4.46
CA ARG A 81 17.95 3.49 -3.64
C ARG A 81 17.59 2.08 -4.14
N THR A 82 16.33 1.89 -4.53
CA THR A 82 15.82 0.61 -5.02
C THR A 82 14.82 0.88 -6.14
N PRO A 83 15.01 0.32 -7.35
CA PRO A 83 14.09 0.53 -8.46
C PRO A 83 12.71 -0.10 -8.19
N SER A 84 11.66 0.54 -8.70
CA SER A 84 10.30 -0.01 -8.73
C SER A 84 10.14 -1.02 -9.86
N SER A 85 9.26 -2.00 -9.69
CA SER A 85 8.70 -2.77 -10.81
C SER A 85 7.72 -1.88 -11.56
N VAL A 86 8.02 -1.57 -12.84
CA VAL A 86 7.21 -0.65 -13.65
C VAL A 86 6.66 -1.37 -14.89
N GLY A 87 5.41 -1.82 -14.81
CA GLY A 87 4.67 -2.38 -15.93
C GLY A 87 4.00 -1.30 -16.81
N PRO A 88 3.44 -1.70 -17.96
CA PRO A 88 2.57 -0.80 -18.74
C PRO A 88 1.29 -0.48 -17.96
N ARG A 89 0.82 0.77 -18.02
CA ARG A 89 -0.46 1.17 -17.42
C ARG A 89 -1.61 0.99 -18.41
N ASN A 90 -1.37 1.28 -19.69
CA ASN A 90 -2.35 1.21 -20.77
C ASN A 90 -3.65 1.95 -20.40
N ASN A 91 -3.51 3.16 -19.86
CA ASN A 91 -4.67 3.95 -19.49
C ASN A 91 -5.44 4.36 -20.76
N VAL A 92 -6.73 4.03 -20.81
CA VAL A 92 -7.61 4.34 -21.95
C VAL A 92 -8.91 4.99 -21.47
N PRO A 93 -9.55 5.83 -22.29
CA PRO A 93 -10.89 6.32 -21.99
C PRO A 93 -11.86 5.15 -21.74
N THR A 94 -12.77 5.33 -20.77
CA THR A 94 -13.80 4.32 -20.49
C THR A 94 -14.75 4.15 -21.68
N ASP A 95 -14.98 2.92 -22.11
CA ASP A 95 -15.93 2.61 -23.18
C ASP A 95 -17.38 2.90 -22.74
N ALA A 96 -18.03 3.83 -23.43
CA ALA A 96 -19.41 4.21 -23.16
C ALA A 96 -20.41 3.07 -23.45
N ALA A 97 -20.12 2.16 -24.37
CA ALA A 97 -20.97 1.00 -24.63
C ALA A 97 -20.92 0.00 -23.46
N TRP A 98 -19.73 -0.28 -22.93
CA TRP A 98 -19.56 -1.05 -21.70
C TRP A 98 -20.32 -0.43 -20.52
N VAL A 99 -20.20 0.88 -20.28
CA VAL A 99 -20.93 1.56 -19.19
C VAL A 99 -22.44 1.36 -19.30
N LYS A 100 -23.01 1.44 -20.52
CA LYS A 100 -24.45 1.22 -20.76
C LYS A 100 -24.91 -0.23 -20.52
N SER A 101 -23.99 -1.20 -20.56
CA SER A 101 -24.29 -2.61 -20.33
C SER A 101 -24.37 -3.01 -18.86
N LEU A 102 -23.82 -2.18 -17.96
CA LEU A 102 -23.72 -2.47 -16.53
C LEU A 102 -25.11 -2.65 -15.88
N LYS A 103 -25.20 -3.61 -14.97
CA LYS A 103 -26.43 -3.94 -14.21
C LYS A 103 -26.22 -3.69 -12.72
N PRO A 104 -27.28 -3.42 -11.93
CA PRO A 104 -27.15 -3.32 -10.48
C PRO A 104 -26.35 -4.51 -9.90
N GLY A 105 -25.41 -4.22 -9.00
CA GLY A 105 -24.49 -5.23 -8.44
C GLY A 105 -23.16 -5.42 -9.18
N TRP A 106 -23.01 -4.86 -10.40
CA TRP A 106 -21.80 -5.05 -11.23
C TRP A 106 -20.49 -4.71 -10.51
N GLN A 107 -20.50 -3.69 -9.65
CA GLN A 107 -19.30 -3.21 -8.98
C GLN A 107 -18.81 -4.23 -7.95
N LYS A 108 -19.71 -4.78 -7.13
CA LYS A 108 -19.39 -5.82 -6.13
C LYS A 108 -18.92 -7.11 -6.82
N GLU A 109 -19.57 -7.49 -7.91
CA GLU A 109 -19.15 -8.63 -8.74
C GLU A 109 -17.73 -8.43 -9.28
N ARG A 110 -17.43 -7.26 -9.86
CA ARG A 110 -16.11 -6.93 -10.38
C ARG A 110 -15.04 -6.85 -9.29
N GLN A 111 -15.37 -6.32 -8.12
CA GLN A 111 -14.48 -6.30 -6.94
C GLN A 111 -14.16 -7.72 -6.46
N ARG A 112 -15.14 -8.63 -6.42
CA ARG A 112 -14.94 -10.04 -6.06
C ARG A 112 -14.05 -10.77 -7.05
N ASN A 113 -14.33 -10.59 -8.34
CA ASN A 113 -13.49 -11.15 -9.39
C ASN A 113 -12.04 -10.66 -9.31
N PHE A 114 -11.82 -9.33 -9.16
CA PHE A 114 -10.49 -8.76 -9.00
C PHE A 114 -9.73 -9.36 -7.80
N HIS A 115 -10.42 -9.54 -6.68
CA HIS A 115 -9.80 -10.07 -5.47
C HIS A 115 -9.41 -11.54 -5.60
N ALA A 116 -10.27 -12.34 -6.25
CA ALA A 116 -9.98 -13.75 -6.52
C ALA A 116 -8.72 -13.94 -7.37
N TRP A 117 -8.47 -13.03 -8.32
CA TRP A 117 -7.27 -13.03 -9.15
C TRP A 117 -6.00 -12.51 -8.45
N THR A 118 -6.14 -11.78 -7.34
CA THR A 118 -5.00 -11.12 -6.66
C THR A 118 -4.60 -11.83 -5.37
N PHE A 119 -5.51 -11.95 -4.40
CA PHE A 119 -5.24 -12.51 -3.07
C PHE A 119 -5.55 -14.01 -2.98
N GLU A 120 -6.66 -14.47 -3.55
CA GLU A 120 -6.99 -15.92 -3.55
C GLU A 120 -6.11 -16.71 -4.53
N GLY A 121 -5.39 -16.00 -5.40
CA GLY A 121 -4.25 -16.52 -6.14
C GLY A 121 -4.58 -17.31 -7.40
N MET A 122 -5.82 -17.78 -7.58
CA MET A 122 -6.33 -18.33 -8.85
C MET A 122 -7.87 -18.38 -8.87
N ALA A 123 -8.51 -17.60 -9.75
CA ALA A 123 -9.95 -17.71 -9.99
C ALA A 123 -10.23 -18.76 -11.09
N LEU A 124 -10.02 -20.05 -10.78
CA LEU A 124 -10.23 -21.13 -11.74
C LEU A 124 -11.69 -21.12 -12.27
N GLY A 125 -11.83 -21.28 -13.59
CA GLY A 125 -13.13 -21.22 -14.28
C GLY A 125 -13.75 -19.84 -14.44
N GLN A 126 -13.23 -18.79 -13.79
CA GLN A 126 -13.77 -17.44 -13.90
C GLN A 126 -13.07 -16.64 -15.02
N PRO A 127 -13.76 -15.68 -15.67
CA PRO A 127 -13.09 -14.67 -16.49
C PRO A 127 -12.26 -13.73 -15.60
N ASP A 128 -11.25 -13.07 -16.18
CA ASP A 128 -10.57 -11.94 -15.55
C ASP A 128 -11.20 -10.64 -16.08
N TYR A 129 -12.01 -9.96 -15.26
CA TYR A 129 -12.69 -8.75 -15.69
C TYR A 129 -11.77 -7.53 -15.75
N VAL A 130 -10.66 -7.53 -15.00
CA VAL A 130 -9.75 -6.39 -14.88
C VAL A 130 -8.60 -6.49 -15.88
N CYS A 131 -8.06 -7.69 -16.09
CA CYS A 131 -7.04 -7.99 -17.12
C CYS A 131 -5.85 -7.03 -17.12
N ASP A 132 -5.39 -6.58 -15.94
CA ASP A 132 -4.26 -5.68 -15.82
C ASP A 132 -3.08 -6.32 -15.06
N PHE A 133 -2.09 -5.50 -14.70
CA PHE A 133 -0.89 -5.95 -14.01
C PHE A 133 -1.15 -6.56 -12.63
N TRP A 134 -2.25 -6.21 -11.96
CA TRP A 134 -2.60 -6.79 -10.67
C TRP A 134 -2.99 -8.26 -10.80
N THR A 135 -3.74 -8.59 -11.85
CA THR A 135 -4.28 -9.93 -12.06
C THR A 135 -3.35 -10.83 -12.87
N GLU A 136 -2.27 -10.28 -13.45
CA GLU A 136 -1.33 -11.02 -14.31
C GLU A 136 -0.73 -12.25 -13.65
N LEU A 137 -0.22 -12.14 -12.41
CA LEU A 137 0.39 -13.28 -11.73
C LEU A 137 -0.64 -14.40 -11.52
N GLY A 138 -1.80 -14.09 -10.94
CA GLY A 138 -2.86 -15.08 -10.73
C GLY A 138 -3.38 -15.68 -12.03
N ARG A 139 -3.52 -14.86 -13.09
CA ARG A 139 -3.94 -15.30 -14.43
C ARG A 139 -2.93 -16.26 -15.07
N ASN A 140 -1.63 -15.95 -14.99
CA ASN A 140 -0.56 -16.81 -15.52
C ASN A 140 -0.46 -18.12 -14.72
N THR A 141 -0.51 -18.04 -13.39
CA THR A 141 -0.52 -19.22 -12.51
C THR A 141 -1.73 -20.11 -12.82
N ALA A 142 -2.93 -19.54 -12.93
CA ALA A 142 -4.14 -20.30 -13.25
C ALA A 142 -4.06 -20.96 -14.63
N ALA A 143 -3.53 -20.26 -15.65
CA ALA A 143 -3.33 -20.85 -16.97
C ALA A 143 -2.37 -22.06 -16.92
N ARG A 144 -1.29 -21.95 -16.14
CA ARG A 144 -0.33 -23.04 -15.97
C ARG A 144 -0.90 -24.23 -15.20
N VAL A 145 -1.67 -23.97 -14.14
CA VAL A 145 -2.36 -25.03 -13.38
C VAL A 145 -3.38 -25.76 -14.26
N ARG A 146 -4.18 -25.04 -15.06
CA ARG A 146 -5.15 -25.65 -15.98
C ARG A 146 -4.52 -26.50 -17.09
N ALA A 147 -3.25 -26.25 -17.43
CA ALA A 147 -2.52 -27.01 -18.42
C ALA A 147 -1.90 -28.32 -17.88
N LEU A 148 -1.98 -28.56 -16.56
CA LEU A 148 -1.54 -29.81 -15.96
C LEU A 148 -2.48 -30.96 -16.37
N ALA A 149 -1.94 -32.18 -16.47
CA ALA A 149 -2.72 -33.37 -16.80
C ALA A 149 -3.76 -33.70 -15.72
N ASP A 150 -3.42 -33.45 -14.46
CA ASP A 150 -4.31 -33.63 -13.31
C ASP A 150 -4.17 -32.45 -12.33
N PRO A 151 -4.84 -31.31 -12.59
CA PRO A 151 -4.78 -30.14 -11.71
C PRO A 151 -5.38 -30.39 -10.32
N ALA A 152 -6.24 -31.41 -10.18
CA ALA A 152 -6.94 -31.70 -8.93
C ALA A 152 -6.06 -32.36 -7.87
N SER A 153 -4.94 -32.98 -8.27
CA SER A 153 -3.96 -33.59 -7.36
C SER A 153 -2.82 -32.64 -6.95
N LEU A 154 -2.87 -31.37 -7.36
CA LEU A 154 -1.84 -30.39 -7.08
C LEU A 154 -1.74 -30.11 -5.57
N THR A 155 -0.57 -30.33 -4.98
CA THR A 155 -0.33 -29.99 -3.56
C THR A 155 -0.10 -28.48 -3.39
N PRO A 156 -0.30 -27.93 -2.19
CA PRO A 156 0.04 -26.53 -1.90
C PRO A 156 1.48 -26.15 -2.26
N GLU A 157 2.44 -27.05 -2.00
CA GLU A 157 3.86 -26.83 -2.29
C GLU A 157 4.12 -26.76 -3.80
N GLN A 158 3.51 -27.68 -4.58
CA GLN A 158 3.62 -27.66 -6.03
C GLN A 158 2.97 -26.41 -6.62
N PHE A 159 1.82 -25.99 -6.07
CA PHE A 159 1.17 -24.75 -6.46
C PHE A 159 2.06 -23.52 -6.19
N MET A 160 2.69 -23.46 -5.01
CA MET A 160 3.63 -22.39 -4.65
C MET A 160 4.85 -22.36 -5.56
N ALA A 161 5.42 -23.52 -5.92
CA ALA A 161 6.51 -23.61 -6.88
C ALA A 161 6.11 -23.07 -8.27
N ILE A 162 4.93 -23.46 -8.77
CA ILE A 162 4.39 -22.92 -10.03
C ILE A 162 4.23 -21.39 -9.94
N ARG A 163 3.66 -20.89 -8.84
CA ARG A 163 3.45 -19.46 -8.63
C ARG A 163 4.78 -18.69 -8.59
N GLU A 164 5.80 -19.24 -7.94
CA GLU A 164 7.14 -18.65 -7.89
C GLU A 164 7.78 -18.57 -9.28
N GLU A 165 7.66 -19.63 -10.10
CA GLU A 165 8.15 -19.57 -11.47
C GLU A 165 7.41 -18.54 -12.32
N GLU A 166 6.10 -18.37 -12.15
CA GLU A 166 5.34 -17.32 -12.84
C GLU A 166 5.71 -15.92 -12.34
N ASP A 167 6.00 -15.73 -11.06
CA ASP A 167 6.56 -14.49 -10.51
C ASP A 167 7.89 -14.15 -11.18
N TYR A 168 8.81 -15.13 -11.26
CA TYR A 168 10.09 -14.97 -11.93
C TYR A 168 9.92 -14.54 -13.40
N LYS A 169 9.00 -15.17 -14.14
CA LYS A 169 8.70 -14.79 -15.54
C LYS A 169 8.15 -13.37 -15.65
N VAL A 170 7.26 -12.96 -14.75
CA VAL A 170 6.75 -11.58 -14.70
C VAL A 170 7.89 -10.61 -14.45
N MET A 171 8.75 -10.87 -13.47
CA MET A 171 9.88 -9.99 -13.15
C MET A 171 10.92 -9.91 -14.30
N GLU A 172 11.21 -11.03 -14.95
CA GLU A 172 12.05 -11.07 -16.15
C GLU A 172 11.46 -10.28 -17.32
N ARG A 173 10.13 -10.37 -17.54
CA ARG A 173 9.43 -9.56 -18.55
C ARG A 173 9.54 -8.07 -18.24
N LEU A 174 9.40 -7.68 -16.97
CA LEU A 174 9.56 -6.28 -16.55
C LEU A 174 11.00 -5.78 -16.72
N ARG A 175 12.01 -6.59 -16.39
CA ARG A 175 13.43 -6.27 -16.64
C ARG A 175 13.73 -6.09 -18.14
N ARG A 176 13.18 -6.97 -18.99
CA ARG A 176 13.29 -6.81 -20.46
C ARG A 176 12.60 -5.55 -20.97
N ARG A 177 11.45 -5.19 -20.40
CA ARG A 177 10.76 -3.92 -20.73
C ARG A 177 11.66 -2.72 -20.50
N VAL A 178 12.35 -2.67 -19.35
CA VAL A 178 13.31 -1.59 -19.06
C VAL A 178 14.37 -1.50 -20.16
N SER A 179 15.04 -2.61 -20.48
CA SER A 179 16.07 -2.64 -21.54
C SER A 179 15.55 -2.35 -22.94
N SER A 180 14.25 -2.55 -23.22
CA SER A 180 13.65 -2.22 -24.52
C SER A 180 13.28 -0.74 -24.67
N ILE A 181 13.21 0.00 -23.56
CA ILE A 181 12.73 1.41 -23.55
C ILE A 181 13.88 2.37 -23.25
N VAL A 182 14.71 2.06 -22.25
CA VAL A 182 15.79 2.95 -21.80
C VAL A 182 17.03 2.70 -22.67
N GLU A 183 17.45 3.74 -23.39
CA GLU A 183 18.51 3.66 -24.41
C GLU A 183 19.90 3.52 -23.81
N ASP A 184 20.19 4.29 -22.74
CA ASP A 184 21.44 4.19 -22.01
C ASP A 184 21.50 2.89 -21.20
N ARG A 185 22.53 2.08 -21.46
CA ARG A 185 22.63 0.72 -20.89
C ARG A 185 22.85 0.71 -19.39
N GLU A 186 23.60 1.68 -18.86
CA GLU A 186 23.89 1.77 -17.43
C GLU A 186 22.64 2.21 -16.65
N THR A 187 21.94 3.22 -17.16
CA THR A 187 20.65 3.68 -16.63
C THR A 187 19.59 2.58 -16.70
N ALA A 188 19.52 1.85 -17.82
CA ALA A 188 18.61 0.72 -17.98
C ALA A 188 18.89 -0.38 -16.95
N GLU A 189 20.16 -0.70 -16.68
CA GLU A 189 20.53 -1.70 -15.68
C GLU A 189 20.16 -1.24 -14.27
N ALA A 190 20.46 0.00 -13.91
CA ALA A 190 20.11 0.58 -12.61
C ALA A 190 18.59 0.65 -12.36
N LEU A 191 17.76 0.73 -13.42
CA LEU A 191 16.29 0.72 -13.31
C LEU A 191 15.68 -0.68 -13.18
N LYS A 192 16.45 -1.77 -13.29
CA LYS A 192 15.91 -3.13 -13.20
C LYS A 192 15.62 -3.54 -11.75
N PRO A 193 14.39 -3.96 -11.43
CA PRO A 193 14.06 -4.51 -10.12
C PRO A 193 14.59 -5.94 -9.96
N TYR A 194 15.35 -6.18 -8.90
CA TYR A 194 15.89 -7.50 -8.52
C TYR A 194 15.31 -7.95 -7.17
N TYR A 195 14.01 -8.27 -7.18
CA TYR A 195 13.25 -8.83 -6.07
C TYR A 195 12.01 -9.55 -6.62
N ARG A 196 11.26 -10.29 -5.79
CA ARG A 196 10.00 -10.97 -6.19
C ARG A 196 8.86 -9.95 -6.39
N PHE A 197 7.93 -10.20 -7.31
CA PHE A 197 6.95 -9.19 -7.78
C PHE A 197 6.20 -8.46 -6.66
N LEU A 198 5.80 -9.18 -5.61
CA LEU A 198 5.04 -8.64 -4.47
C LEU A 198 5.90 -8.27 -3.24
N CYS A 199 7.23 -8.23 -3.36
CA CYS A 199 8.09 -7.65 -2.31
C CYS A 199 7.88 -6.15 -2.10
N LYS A 200 7.32 -5.48 -3.11
CA LYS A 200 6.91 -4.07 -3.07
C LYS A 200 5.59 -3.94 -3.83
N ARG A 201 4.85 -2.86 -3.60
CA ARG A 201 3.67 -2.54 -4.40
C ARG A 201 4.07 -2.38 -5.88
N PRO A 202 3.52 -3.19 -6.81
CA PRO A 202 3.84 -3.04 -8.22
C PRO A 202 3.41 -1.68 -8.75
N CYS A 203 4.24 -1.07 -9.58
CA CYS A 203 3.95 0.21 -10.23
C CYS A 203 3.63 0.00 -11.71
N THR A 204 2.84 0.91 -12.28
CA THR A 204 2.59 0.96 -13.72
C THR A 204 2.62 2.40 -14.21
N ASN A 205 3.31 2.62 -15.32
CA ASN A 205 3.39 3.91 -15.99
C ASN A 205 3.98 3.73 -17.40
N ASP A 206 3.42 4.44 -18.36
CA ASP A 206 3.86 4.34 -19.76
C ASP A 206 4.92 5.41 -20.13
N GLU A 207 5.13 6.41 -19.29
CA GLU A 207 6.02 7.56 -19.51
C GLU A 207 7.25 7.59 -18.59
N TYR A 208 7.23 6.87 -17.45
CA TYR A 208 8.32 6.86 -16.47
C TYR A 208 9.63 6.37 -17.06
N LEU A 209 9.64 5.19 -17.69
CA LEU A 209 10.85 4.64 -18.29
C LEU A 209 11.35 5.50 -19.47
N PRO A 210 10.50 5.95 -20.42
CA PRO A 210 10.92 6.89 -21.47
C PRO A 210 11.50 8.21 -20.95
N THR A 211 11.11 8.65 -19.75
CA THR A 211 11.62 9.91 -19.16
C THR A 211 13.14 9.90 -18.99
N PHE A 212 13.76 8.73 -18.78
CA PHE A 212 15.21 8.59 -18.63
C PHE A 212 16.00 8.70 -19.94
N ASN A 213 15.34 8.73 -21.10
CA ASN A 213 16.01 9.02 -22.39
C ASN A 213 16.11 10.52 -22.66
N ARG A 214 15.52 11.36 -21.81
CA ARG A 214 15.56 12.82 -21.98
C ARG A 214 16.95 13.33 -21.58
N PRO A 215 17.55 14.27 -22.35
CA PRO A 215 18.90 14.76 -22.07
C PRO A 215 19.02 15.55 -20.76
N ASN A 216 17.90 16.05 -20.23
CA ASN A 216 17.82 16.80 -18.98
C ASN A 216 17.46 15.95 -17.76
N VAL A 217 17.47 14.62 -17.88
CA VAL A 217 17.12 13.69 -16.79
C VAL A 217 18.33 12.83 -16.46
N THR A 218 18.66 12.74 -15.19
CA THR A 218 19.75 11.90 -14.68
C THR A 218 19.24 11.01 -13.56
N LEU A 219 19.37 9.70 -13.74
CA LEU A 219 19.22 8.74 -12.66
C LEU A 219 20.49 8.76 -11.80
N VAL A 220 20.32 8.93 -10.49
CA VAL A 220 21.41 8.85 -9.52
C VAL A 220 21.15 7.62 -8.66
N ASP A 221 21.80 6.50 -9.01
CA ASP A 221 21.73 5.28 -8.21
C ASP A 221 22.55 5.45 -6.92
N VAL A 222 21.86 5.37 -5.78
CA VAL A 222 22.42 5.47 -4.43
C VAL A 222 22.29 4.16 -3.66
N SER A 223 22.12 3.04 -4.36
CA SER A 223 22.03 1.69 -3.79
C SER A 223 23.27 1.34 -2.97
N ALA A 224 24.48 1.58 -3.50
CA ALA A 224 25.76 1.28 -2.86
C ALA A 224 25.98 2.06 -1.55
N THR A 225 25.52 3.31 -1.48
CA THR A 225 25.57 4.14 -0.27
C THR A 225 24.35 3.98 0.63
N LYS A 226 23.42 3.06 0.28
CA LYS A 226 22.14 2.82 0.99
C LYS A 226 21.26 4.07 1.10
N GLY A 227 21.38 5.00 0.16
CA GLY A 227 20.65 6.26 0.14
C GLY A 227 21.56 7.48 -0.10
N VAL A 228 20.93 8.65 -0.21
CA VAL A 228 21.63 9.95 -0.29
C VAL A 228 22.48 10.14 0.96
N GLN A 229 23.75 10.51 0.81
CA GLN A 229 24.71 10.53 1.91
C GLN A 229 24.50 11.71 2.86
N ARG A 230 24.26 12.90 2.31
CA ARG A 230 23.95 14.13 3.07
C ARG A 230 23.35 15.19 2.16
N ALA A 231 22.67 16.16 2.74
CA ALA A 231 22.36 17.43 2.10
C ALA A 231 23.44 18.46 2.44
N THR A 232 23.54 19.48 1.60
CA THR A 232 24.40 20.66 1.77
C THR A 232 23.52 21.90 1.64
N GLU A 233 24.10 23.08 1.83
CA GLU A 233 23.39 24.34 1.55
C GLU A 233 22.90 24.44 0.09
N LYS A 234 23.57 23.77 -0.84
CA LYS A 234 23.34 23.87 -2.29
C LYS A 234 22.59 22.68 -2.90
N GLY A 235 22.52 21.53 -2.23
CA GLY A 235 21.88 20.35 -2.81
C GLY A 235 22.14 19.06 -2.06
N LEU A 236 22.36 17.96 -2.79
CA LEU A 236 22.51 16.61 -2.25
C LEU A 236 23.84 15.98 -2.66
N VAL A 237 24.48 15.27 -1.73
CA VAL A 237 25.67 14.48 -2.01
C VAL A 237 25.30 13.01 -2.16
N ALA A 238 25.67 12.45 -3.32
CA ALA A 238 25.50 11.04 -3.65
C ALA A 238 26.76 10.54 -4.38
N ASN A 239 27.23 9.35 -4.02
CA ASN A 239 28.44 8.73 -4.59
C ASN A 239 29.67 9.65 -4.56
N GLY A 240 29.81 10.46 -3.50
CA GLY A 240 30.90 11.44 -3.37
C GLY A 240 30.78 12.69 -4.26
N VAL A 241 29.71 12.82 -5.05
CA VAL A 241 29.44 13.96 -5.93
C VAL A 241 28.34 14.82 -5.33
N GLU A 242 28.52 16.13 -5.36
CA GLU A 242 27.49 17.10 -4.98
C GLU A 242 26.66 17.49 -6.21
N TYR A 243 25.36 17.25 -6.11
CA TYR A 243 24.36 17.66 -7.09
C TYR A 243 23.72 18.94 -6.57
N GLU A 244 24.05 20.07 -7.19
CA GLU A 244 23.44 21.35 -6.86
C GLU A 244 21.98 21.40 -7.36
N LEU A 245 21.06 21.80 -6.49
CA LEU A 245 19.61 21.75 -6.73
C LEU A 245 18.97 23.07 -6.30
N ASP A 246 17.96 23.49 -7.04
CA ASP A 246 17.12 24.63 -6.65
C ASP A 246 15.88 24.15 -5.89
N CYS A 247 15.45 22.90 -6.14
CA CYS A 247 14.33 22.26 -5.47
C CYS A 247 14.60 20.80 -5.11
N ILE A 248 14.20 20.36 -3.91
CA ILE A 248 14.19 18.94 -3.51
C ILE A 248 12.74 18.50 -3.24
N ILE A 249 12.29 17.46 -3.94
CA ILE A 249 10.98 16.84 -3.75
C ILE A 249 11.19 15.49 -3.07
N TYR A 250 10.65 15.35 -1.86
CA TYR A 250 10.68 14.09 -1.12
C TYR A 250 9.52 13.21 -1.54
N ALA A 251 9.82 12.16 -2.32
CA ALA A 251 8.89 11.09 -2.67
C ALA A 251 9.17 9.83 -1.82
N SER A 252 9.41 10.06 -0.52
CA SER A 252 9.93 9.10 0.45
C SER A 252 8.84 8.30 1.20
N GLY A 253 7.57 8.55 0.88
CA GLY A 253 6.44 7.76 1.38
C GLY A 253 5.90 8.22 2.72
N PHE A 254 5.41 7.28 3.52
CA PHE A 254 4.64 7.55 4.73
C PHE A 254 5.11 6.70 5.92
N GLU A 255 4.75 7.12 7.13
CA GLU A 255 4.94 6.32 8.35
C GLU A 255 3.86 5.23 8.44
N ILE A 256 4.22 3.96 8.18
CA ILE A 256 3.26 2.84 8.05
C ILE A 256 3.41 1.79 9.15
N THR A 257 4.64 1.54 9.58
CA THR A 257 5.00 0.52 10.58
C THR A 257 5.57 1.13 11.87
N THR A 258 5.48 2.45 12.04
CA THR A 258 5.95 3.13 13.26
C THR A 258 5.02 2.88 14.46
N GLU A 259 5.31 3.47 15.62
CA GLU A 259 4.40 3.44 16.77
C GLU A 259 2.98 3.90 16.41
N ILE A 260 1.98 3.29 17.07
CA ILE A 260 0.54 3.48 16.76
C ILE A 260 0.14 4.96 16.87
N SER A 261 0.56 5.66 17.92
CA SER A 261 0.26 7.08 18.13
C SER A 261 0.75 7.94 16.97
N ARG A 262 1.97 7.69 16.47
CA ARG A 262 2.52 8.37 15.30
C ARG A 262 1.70 8.08 14.04
N ARG A 263 1.32 6.82 13.85
CA ARG A 263 0.51 6.38 12.69
C ARG A 263 -0.86 7.00 12.67
N TYR A 264 -1.52 7.19 13.82
CA TYR A 264 -2.79 7.91 13.88
C TYR A 264 -2.61 9.44 13.81
N SER A 265 -1.44 9.95 14.20
CA SER A 265 -1.21 11.38 14.44
C SER A 265 -2.25 11.98 15.39
N ILE A 266 -2.55 11.23 16.44
CA ILE A 266 -3.39 11.60 17.56
C ILE A 266 -2.54 11.37 18.82
N ASP A 267 -2.41 12.40 19.65
CA ASP A 267 -1.50 12.36 20.80
C ASP A 267 -2.02 11.43 21.91
N ALA A 268 -3.34 11.40 22.12
CA ALA A 268 -3.98 10.54 23.10
C ALA A 268 -5.35 10.07 22.62
N ILE A 269 -5.63 8.80 22.86
CA ILE A 269 -6.96 8.19 22.75
C ILE A 269 -7.19 7.45 24.06
N GLU A 270 -8.17 7.91 24.83
CA GLU A 270 -8.38 7.43 26.19
C GLU A 270 -9.76 6.77 26.31
N GLY A 271 -9.80 5.65 27.03
CA GLY A 271 -11.01 4.92 27.39
C GLY A 271 -11.50 5.30 28.78
N ARG A 272 -12.20 4.37 29.45
CA ARG A 272 -12.62 4.51 30.85
C ARG A 272 -11.39 4.79 31.73
N ASP A 273 -11.59 5.63 32.75
CA ASP A 273 -10.57 5.99 33.74
C ASP A 273 -9.25 6.56 33.18
N GLY A 274 -9.27 7.11 31.95
CA GLY A 274 -8.09 7.69 31.31
C GLY A 274 -7.13 6.65 30.72
N HIS A 275 -7.55 5.40 30.54
CA HIS A 275 -6.69 4.35 29.98
C HIS A 275 -6.35 4.62 28.51
N SER A 276 -5.05 4.67 28.19
CA SER A 276 -4.58 4.90 26.82
C SER A 276 -4.78 3.69 25.91
N LEU A 277 -5.41 3.89 24.76
CA LEU A 277 -5.57 2.88 23.70
C LEU A 277 -4.22 2.42 23.15
N PHE A 278 -3.27 3.34 23.03
CA PHE A 278 -1.94 3.02 22.50
C PHE A 278 -1.19 2.08 23.43
N GLU A 279 -1.34 2.26 24.75
CA GLU A 279 -0.76 1.36 25.74
C GLU A 279 -1.51 0.04 25.83
N TYR A 280 -2.85 0.09 25.73
CA TYR A 280 -3.69 -1.10 25.67
C TYR A 280 -3.34 -2.00 24.49
N TRP A 281 -3.05 -1.38 23.34
CA TRP A 281 -2.57 -2.03 22.14
C TRP A 281 -1.04 -1.98 22.03
N ARG A 282 -0.23 -1.99 23.09
CA ARG A 282 1.23 -2.00 22.89
C ARG A 282 1.72 -3.33 22.29
N ASN A 283 1.24 -4.44 22.84
CA ASN A 283 1.73 -5.80 22.56
C ASN A 283 0.84 -6.64 21.62
N GLY A 284 0.05 -5.96 20.78
CA GLY A 284 -0.90 -6.57 19.84
C GLY A 284 -2.20 -5.79 19.83
N TYR A 285 -2.96 -5.88 18.74
CA TYR A 285 -4.32 -5.34 18.72
C TYR A 285 -5.22 -6.17 19.65
N ARG A 286 -6.17 -5.47 20.29
CA ARG A 286 -7.17 -6.06 21.17
C ARG A 286 -8.51 -5.47 20.78
N THR A 287 -9.25 -6.17 19.93
CA THR A 287 -10.48 -5.62 19.33
C THR A 287 -11.58 -6.67 19.29
N PHE A 288 -12.81 -6.22 19.07
CA PHE A 288 -13.92 -7.05 18.64
C PHE A 288 -14.21 -6.74 17.17
N HIS A 289 -14.16 -7.78 16.32
CA HIS A 289 -14.29 -7.71 14.86
C HIS A 289 -13.34 -6.69 14.19
N GLY A 290 -12.31 -6.20 14.88
CA GLY A 290 -11.42 -5.18 14.36
C GLY A 290 -11.89 -3.74 14.48
N PHE A 291 -13.07 -3.50 15.06
CA PHE A 291 -13.74 -2.18 14.99
C PHE A 291 -13.83 -1.44 16.31
N THR A 292 -13.81 -2.12 17.45
CA THR A 292 -13.98 -1.52 18.78
C THR A 292 -13.22 -2.34 19.83
N SER A 293 -13.00 -1.79 21.02
CA SER A 293 -12.20 -2.40 22.09
C SER A 293 -12.87 -2.25 23.45
N CYS A 294 -12.72 -3.28 24.29
CA CYS A 294 -13.14 -3.25 25.69
C CYS A 294 -12.32 -2.21 26.45
N GLY A 295 -12.99 -1.41 27.28
CA GLY A 295 -12.46 -0.21 27.94
C GLY A 295 -12.65 1.09 27.15
N PHE A 296 -13.11 1.04 25.90
CA PHE A 296 -13.17 2.20 24.98
C PHE A 296 -14.60 2.39 24.40
N PRO A 297 -15.59 2.71 25.26
CA PRO A 297 -16.99 2.81 24.84
C PRO A 297 -17.20 3.87 23.76
N ASN A 298 -18.09 3.59 22.80
CA ASN A 298 -18.43 4.47 21.67
C ASN A 298 -17.22 4.88 20.79
N GLN A 299 -16.10 4.17 20.89
CA GLN A 299 -14.94 4.37 20.03
C GLN A 299 -14.86 3.27 18.99
N PHE A 300 -14.77 3.69 17.73
CA PHE A 300 -14.63 2.81 16.59
C PHE A 300 -13.39 3.16 15.78
N PHE A 301 -12.79 2.15 15.16
CA PHE A 301 -11.56 2.26 14.39
C PHE A 301 -11.76 1.66 13.00
N THR A 302 -11.13 2.27 12.01
CA THR A 302 -11.00 1.71 10.66
C THR A 302 -9.53 1.54 10.31
N GLY A 303 -9.23 0.64 9.38
CA GLY A 303 -7.86 0.35 8.95
C GLY A 303 -7.57 -1.14 8.97
N PHE A 304 -6.32 -1.49 9.23
CA PHE A 304 -5.85 -2.88 9.25
C PHE A 304 -5.69 -3.39 10.69
N THR A 305 -6.76 -3.28 11.48
CA THR A 305 -6.80 -3.62 12.90
C THR A 305 -7.58 -4.91 13.09
N GLN A 306 -7.00 -6.10 12.87
CA GLN A 306 -7.74 -7.37 13.05
C GLN A 306 -8.96 -7.53 12.13
N VAL A 307 -8.78 -7.31 10.84
CA VAL A 307 -9.84 -7.40 9.80
C VAL A 307 -9.38 -8.26 8.62
N GLY A 308 -10.32 -8.68 7.77
CA GLY A 308 -9.98 -9.21 6.44
C GLY A 308 -9.39 -8.14 5.53
N ILE A 309 -8.40 -8.49 4.71
CA ILE A 309 -7.64 -7.55 3.86
C ILE A 309 -7.90 -7.80 2.37
N SER A 310 -8.03 -6.70 1.61
CA SER A 310 -8.06 -6.70 0.15
C SER A 310 -7.09 -5.68 -0.46
N ALA A 311 -6.54 -5.94 -1.65
CA ALA A 311 -5.82 -4.93 -2.45
C ALA A 311 -6.68 -3.70 -2.76
N ASN A 312 -7.99 -3.88 -2.87
CA ASN A 312 -8.92 -2.78 -3.01
C ASN A 312 -9.24 -2.19 -1.64
N ILE A 313 -8.48 -1.18 -1.24
CA ILE A 313 -8.66 -0.49 0.05
C ILE A 313 -10.05 0.15 0.17
N ALA A 314 -10.67 0.57 -0.93
CA ALA A 314 -12.04 1.11 -0.88
C ALA A 314 -13.05 0.04 -0.44
N ALA A 315 -12.94 -1.20 -0.94
CA ALA A 315 -13.81 -2.29 -0.52
C ALA A 315 -13.63 -2.62 0.97
N ASN A 316 -12.41 -2.53 1.50
CA ASN A 316 -12.18 -2.64 2.94
C ASN A 316 -13.01 -1.60 3.68
N TYR A 317 -12.80 -0.31 3.41
CA TYR A 317 -13.50 0.75 4.15
C TYR A 317 -15.01 0.78 3.94
N GLU A 318 -15.52 0.34 2.79
CA GLU A 318 -16.96 0.12 2.59
C GLU A 318 -17.52 -0.90 3.61
N LEU A 319 -16.87 -2.07 3.74
CA LEU A 319 -17.30 -3.12 4.67
C LEU A 319 -17.22 -2.64 6.14
N GLN A 320 -16.13 -1.97 6.50
CA GLN A 320 -15.93 -1.45 7.86
C GLN A 320 -16.96 -0.37 8.19
N GLY A 321 -17.21 0.56 7.25
CA GLY A 321 -18.21 1.61 7.41
C GLY A 321 -19.62 1.06 7.56
N GLU A 322 -19.99 0.06 6.75
CA GLU A 322 -21.29 -0.61 6.86
C GLU A 322 -21.48 -1.28 8.23
N HIS A 323 -20.46 -2.01 8.70
CA HIS A 323 -20.54 -2.72 9.97
C HIS A 323 -20.61 -1.76 11.17
N ILE A 324 -19.77 -0.73 11.20
CA ILE A 324 -19.79 0.30 12.25
C ILE A 324 -21.13 1.05 12.25
N ALA A 325 -21.63 1.43 11.07
CA ALA A 325 -22.91 2.12 10.95
C ALA A 325 -24.08 1.25 11.43
N TYR A 326 -24.05 -0.06 11.15
CA TYR A 326 -25.03 -1.00 11.67
C TYR A 326 -25.03 -1.03 13.20
N ILE A 327 -23.87 -1.19 13.84
CA ILE A 327 -23.77 -1.20 15.31
C ILE A 327 -24.35 0.09 15.91
N ILE A 328 -23.94 1.25 15.37
CA ILE A 328 -24.41 2.55 15.85
C ILE A 328 -25.93 2.68 15.68
N ALA A 329 -26.47 2.34 14.52
CA ALA A 329 -27.91 2.41 14.26
C ALA A 329 -28.71 1.50 15.20
N GLN A 330 -28.19 0.31 15.47
CA GLN A 330 -28.79 -0.68 16.36
C GLN A 330 -28.75 -0.25 17.83
N ALA A 331 -27.65 0.35 18.29
CA ALA A 331 -27.55 0.93 19.63
C ALA A 331 -28.56 2.07 19.82
N LEU A 332 -28.63 2.99 18.85
CA LEU A 332 -29.59 4.11 18.87
C LEU A 332 -31.05 3.63 18.87
N ALA A 333 -31.38 2.63 18.05
CA ALA A 333 -32.73 2.07 17.99
C ALA A 333 -33.17 1.41 19.32
N ARG A 334 -32.22 0.91 20.11
CA ARG A 334 -32.46 0.34 21.45
C ARG A 334 -32.43 1.38 22.58
N GLY A 335 -32.22 2.66 22.27
CA GLY A 335 -32.12 3.73 23.27
C GLY A 335 -30.85 3.65 24.13
N ALA A 336 -29.80 2.99 23.64
CA ALA A 336 -28.51 2.92 24.32
C ALA A 336 -27.70 4.19 24.06
N THR A 337 -27.04 4.71 25.10
CA THR A 337 -26.08 5.81 25.00
C THR A 337 -24.64 5.31 24.92
N THR A 338 -24.41 4.06 25.31
CA THR A 338 -23.09 3.43 25.36
C THR A 338 -23.14 2.10 24.63
N VAL A 339 -22.15 1.85 23.77
CA VAL A 339 -21.87 0.54 23.18
C VAL A 339 -20.39 0.19 23.35
N GLU A 340 -20.12 -1.03 23.79
CA GLU A 340 -18.78 -1.53 24.11
C GLU A 340 -18.76 -3.06 24.00
N PRO A 341 -17.70 -3.70 23.50
CA PRO A 341 -17.62 -5.16 23.51
C PRO A 341 -17.38 -5.70 24.92
N THR A 342 -17.87 -6.90 25.20
CA THR A 342 -17.46 -7.64 26.40
C THR A 342 -15.99 -8.03 26.29
N GLN A 343 -15.33 -8.24 27.44
CA GLN A 343 -13.96 -8.75 27.47
C GLN A 343 -13.87 -10.14 26.80
N GLU A 344 -14.87 -11.00 27.02
CA GLU A 344 -14.95 -12.34 26.45
C GLU A 344 -14.99 -12.31 24.92
N ALA A 345 -15.90 -11.52 24.33
CA ALA A 345 -16.03 -11.40 22.88
C ALA A 345 -14.76 -10.84 22.22
N GLN A 346 -14.10 -9.88 22.89
CA GLN A 346 -12.82 -9.37 22.44
C GLN A 346 -11.71 -10.43 22.48
N ASP A 347 -11.61 -11.17 23.58
CA ASP A 347 -10.57 -12.20 23.74
C ASP A 347 -10.76 -13.35 22.76
N ASP A 348 -12.01 -13.73 22.50
CA ASP A 348 -12.37 -14.70 21.47
C ASP A 348 -12.00 -14.24 20.07
N TRP A 349 -12.28 -12.97 19.73
CA TRP A 349 -11.83 -12.41 18.45
C TRP A 349 -10.30 -12.44 18.33
N CYS A 350 -9.59 -12.01 19.38
CA CYS A 350 -8.13 -12.04 19.40
C CYS A 350 -7.58 -13.47 19.25
N ARG A 351 -8.25 -14.47 19.81
CA ARG A 351 -7.91 -15.89 19.66
C ARG A 351 -8.10 -16.34 18.21
N ILE A 352 -9.24 -16.04 17.60
CA ILE A 352 -9.53 -16.36 16.19
C ILE A 352 -8.47 -15.77 15.25
N ILE A 353 -8.07 -14.51 15.46
CA ILE A 353 -7.02 -13.86 14.66
C ILE A 353 -5.69 -14.60 14.77
N ARG A 354 -5.28 -15.02 15.97
CA ARG A 354 -4.03 -15.75 16.19
C ARG A 354 -4.08 -17.16 15.60
N GLU A 355 -5.18 -17.88 15.80
CA GLU A 355 -5.34 -19.26 15.33
C GLU A 355 -5.43 -19.36 13.80
N THR A 356 -5.91 -18.30 13.15
CA THR A 356 -6.02 -18.25 11.68
C THR A 356 -4.86 -17.53 11.00
N ALA A 357 -3.88 -17.02 11.75
CA ALA A 357 -2.77 -16.26 11.20
C ALA A 357 -1.99 -17.08 10.15
N ILE A 358 -1.75 -16.47 8.99
CA ILE A 358 -0.93 -17.06 7.93
C ILE A 358 0.53 -16.62 8.15
N ASP A 359 1.43 -17.59 8.29
CA ASP A 359 2.87 -17.32 8.40
C ASP A 359 3.46 -16.99 7.02
N ASN A 360 3.77 -15.71 6.81
CA ASN A 360 4.42 -15.20 5.61
C ASN A 360 5.89 -14.79 5.86
N THR A 361 6.45 -15.17 7.00
CA THR A 361 7.76 -14.67 7.48
C THR A 361 8.88 -14.97 6.50
N GLN A 362 8.90 -16.17 5.90
CA GLN A 362 9.94 -16.55 4.94
C GLN A 362 9.94 -15.64 3.71
N PHE A 363 8.76 -15.39 3.12
CA PHE A 363 8.63 -14.49 1.97
C PHE A 363 9.13 -13.08 2.31
N ASP A 364 8.73 -12.56 3.48
CA ASP A 364 9.09 -11.21 3.91
C ASP A 364 10.61 -11.06 4.17
N MET A 365 11.28 -12.12 4.68
CA MET A 365 12.73 -12.15 4.88
C MET A 365 13.52 -12.19 3.57
N GLU A 366 12.99 -12.84 2.54
CA GLU A 366 13.61 -12.88 1.19
C GLU A 366 13.44 -11.56 0.43
N CYS A 367 12.52 -10.70 0.86
CA CYS A 367 12.23 -9.44 0.21
C CYS A 367 13.22 -8.32 0.56
N THR A 368 13.58 -7.51 -0.44
CA THR A 368 14.36 -6.29 -0.22
C THR A 368 13.64 -5.32 0.75
N PRO A 369 14.38 -4.61 1.64
CA PRO A 369 13.81 -3.67 2.59
C PRO A 369 12.76 -2.71 2.00
N GLY A 370 11.58 -2.66 2.61
CA GLY A 370 10.53 -1.71 2.29
C GLY A 370 9.41 -1.73 3.32
N TYR A 371 8.37 -0.93 3.15
CA TYR A 371 7.31 -0.85 4.16
C TYR A 371 6.54 -2.17 4.36
N TYR A 372 6.56 -3.10 3.38
CA TYR A 372 5.92 -4.41 3.51
C TYR A 372 6.54 -5.26 4.62
N ASN A 373 7.87 -5.28 4.70
CA ASN A 373 8.65 -6.06 5.67
C ASN A 373 9.39 -5.15 6.67
N ASN A 374 8.82 -3.97 6.95
CA ASN A 374 9.35 -3.02 7.91
C ASN A 374 10.85 -2.69 7.70
N GLU A 375 11.22 -2.33 6.48
CA GLU A 375 12.60 -1.99 6.09
C GLU A 375 13.61 -3.13 6.38
N GLY A 376 13.15 -4.40 6.36
CA GLY A 376 13.96 -5.57 6.67
C GLY A 376 14.23 -5.78 8.17
N GLY A 377 13.53 -5.05 9.05
CA GLY A 377 13.81 -4.94 10.49
C GLY A 377 13.56 -6.19 11.35
N GLY A 378 13.35 -7.38 10.78
CA GLY A 378 13.10 -8.60 11.57
C GLY A 378 11.80 -8.55 12.38
N SER A 379 11.47 -9.67 13.04
CA SER A 379 10.22 -9.92 13.76
C SER A 379 10.08 -9.19 15.10
N GLU A 380 11.08 -8.42 15.55
CA GLU A 380 11.05 -7.80 16.88
C GLU A 380 10.34 -6.45 16.89
N GLY A 381 9.22 -6.38 17.61
CA GLY A 381 8.59 -5.15 18.08
C GLY A 381 7.79 -4.35 17.05
N ILE A 382 7.88 -4.64 15.76
CA ILE A 382 7.21 -3.84 14.72
C ILE A 382 6.19 -4.65 13.94
N ARG A 383 4.94 -4.15 13.94
CA ARG A 383 3.78 -4.80 13.32
C ARG A 383 3.89 -4.82 11.80
N SER A 384 3.35 -5.88 11.20
CA SER A 384 3.09 -5.93 9.76
C SER A 384 2.34 -4.68 9.29
N HIS A 385 2.64 -4.26 8.07
CA HIS A 385 1.93 -3.17 7.40
C HIS A 385 0.43 -3.48 7.16
N LEU A 386 0.04 -4.76 7.24
CA LEU A 386 -1.35 -5.22 7.21
C LEU A 386 -1.92 -5.47 8.61
N GLY A 387 -1.20 -5.08 9.66
CA GLY A 387 -1.59 -5.32 11.05
C GLY A 387 -1.62 -6.81 11.39
N GLU A 388 -2.78 -7.29 11.81
CA GLU A 388 -3.02 -8.69 12.21
C GLU A 388 -4.22 -9.22 11.42
N PRO A 389 -4.06 -9.64 10.16
CA PRO A 389 -5.19 -9.92 9.28
C PRO A 389 -6.00 -11.14 9.72
N TYR A 390 -7.30 -11.13 9.44
CA TYR A 390 -8.16 -12.32 9.54
C TYR A 390 -7.77 -13.32 8.45
N GLY A 391 -7.20 -14.45 8.86
CA GLY A 391 -6.56 -15.43 7.97
C GLY A 391 -7.40 -15.93 6.81
N PRO A 392 -8.69 -16.28 7.01
CA PRO A 392 -9.56 -16.75 5.92
C PRO A 392 -9.83 -15.71 4.84
N GLY A 393 -9.46 -14.45 5.06
CA GLY A 393 -9.46 -13.39 4.04
C GLY A 393 -10.71 -12.50 4.05
N PHE A 394 -10.72 -11.51 3.15
CA PHE A 394 -11.70 -10.43 3.11
C PHE A 394 -13.16 -10.88 2.98
N TYR A 395 -13.46 -11.83 2.08
CA TYR A 395 -14.86 -12.24 1.87
C TYR A 395 -15.38 -13.15 2.97
N ALA A 396 -14.56 -14.08 3.47
CA ALA A 396 -14.91 -14.87 4.65
C ALA A 396 -15.16 -13.97 5.87
N PHE A 397 -14.36 -12.90 6.02
CA PHE A 397 -14.62 -11.88 7.03
C PHE A 397 -15.95 -11.15 6.80
N GLY A 398 -16.23 -10.74 5.56
CA GLY A 398 -17.51 -10.13 5.20
C GLY A 398 -18.72 -11.02 5.51
N ASP A 399 -18.63 -12.31 5.18
CA ASP A 399 -19.65 -13.33 5.46
C ASP A 399 -19.86 -13.51 6.96
N LEU A 400 -18.76 -13.57 7.75
CA LEU A 400 -18.81 -13.61 9.22
C LEU A 400 -19.54 -12.39 9.78
N LEU A 401 -19.19 -11.19 9.32
CA LEU A 401 -19.85 -9.97 9.78
C LEU A 401 -21.32 -9.94 9.36
N SER A 402 -21.67 -10.44 8.17
CA SER A 402 -23.07 -10.50 7.70
C SER A 402 -23.88 -11.44 8.58
N ALA A 403 -23.39 -12.66 8.80
CA ALA A 403 -24.06 -13.65 9.64
C ALA A 403 -24.26 -13.18 11.09
N TRP A 404 -23.31 -12.41 11.64
CA TRP A 404 -23.47 -11.76 12.93
C TRP A 404 -24.54 -10.66 12.90
N ARG A 405 -24.56 -9.81 11.86
CA ARG A 405 -25.60 -8.77 11.72
C ARG A 405 -27.00 -9.37 11.56
N ASP A 406 -27.13 -10.47 10.82
CA ASP A 406 -28.41 -11.14 10.55
C ASP A 406 -29.09 -11.70 11.81
N GLN A 407 -28.33 -12.03 12.86
CA GLN A 407 -28.87 -12.46 14.15
C GLN A 407 -29.58 -11.31 14.89
N GLY A 408 -29.10 -10.08 14.71
CA GLY A 408 -29.76 -8.89 15.22
C GLY A 408 -29.73 -8.70 16.74
N ASP A 409 -29.05 -9.55 17.51
CA ASP A 409 -28.94 -9.47 18.96
C ASP A 409 -27.77 -8.60 19.44
N LEU A 410 -26.83 -8.30 18.55
CA LEU A 410 -25.55 -7.65 18.86
C LEU A 410 -24.67 -8.48 19.81
N ASP A 411 -24.68 -9.81 19.64
CA ASP A 411 -23.91 -10.72 20.50
C ASP A 411 -22.45 -10.27 20.68
N GLY A 412 -21.98 -10.31 21.93
CA GLY A 412 -20.67 -9.81 22.33
C GLY A 412 -20.58 -8.30 22.60
N LEU A 413 -21.63 -7.51 22.35
CA LEU A 413 -21.69 -6.09 22.73
C LEU A 413 -22.59 -5.86 23.96
N VAL A 414 -22.15 -4.98 24.86
CA VAL A 414 -22.94 -4.44 25.96
C VAL A 414 -23.50 -3.08 25.57
N LEU A 415 -24.78 -2.88 25.85
CA LEU A 415 -25.49 -1.63 25.66
C LEU A 415 -25.92 -1.07 27.01
N GLU A 416 -25.59 0.19 27.29
CA GLU A 416 -25.99 0.91 28.51
C GLU A 416 -26.78 2.17 28.14
N SER A 417 -27.74 2.55 28.99
CA SER A 417 -28.62 3.72 28.83
C SER A 417 -28.20 4.92 29.67
#